data_AF-A0A959X090-F1
#
_entry.id   AF-A0A959X090-F1
#
_cell.length_a   1.000
_cell.length_b   1.000
_cell.length_c   1.000
_cell.angle_alpha   90.00
_cell.angle_beta   90.00
_cell.angle_gamma   90.00
#
_symmetry.space_group_name_H-M   'P 1'
#
loop_
_entity.id
_entity.type
_entity.pdbx_description
1 polymer ?
#
loop_
_entity_poly.entity_id
_entity_poly.type
_entity_poly.pdbx_seq_one_letter_code
_entity_poly.pdbx_strand_id
1 'polypeptide(L)'
;MSEEPQPSRSRLLSTAVQFIKFGIVGGSGIVVNLIVTYIMTQLHGGVGNDNAVIIDLPGRFAFRFTVLVWIVAFIVANTWNFQLNRSWTFKRAQTRSWWAEFWPFFLVGAVAAAIGALIKVALTNPTSPVYLPSPIFNDHEGLRARAYWAQLFTIVLTMPINYLINKVWTFRAVKDAKPEPASEPSEHEVV
;
A
#
# COMPACT_ATOMS: atom_id res chain seq x y z
N MET A 1 20.78 34.13 -9.63
CA MET A 1 21.00 33.00 -8.73
C MET A 1 19.77 32.91 -7.85
N SER A 2 18.81 32.06 -8.22
CA SER A 2 17.51 31.99 -7.57
C SER A 2 17.67 31.24 -6.25
N GLU A 3 17.46 31.91 -5.11
CA GLU A 3 17.40 31.24 -3.81
C GLU A 3 16.20 30.28 -3.82
N GLU A 4 16.47 28.98 -3.79
CA GLU A 4 15.41 28.00 -3.54
C GLU A 4 14.79 28.28 -2.16
N PRO A 5 13.46 28.41 -2.05
CA PRO A 5 12.82 28.65 -0.77
C PRO A 5 12.99 27.40 0.10
N GLN A 6 13.88 27.49 1.09
CA GLN A 6 14.13 26.44 2.08
C GLN A 6 12.80 26.03 2.75
N PRO A 7 12.47 24.73 2.79
CA PRO A 7 11.21 24.28 3.39
C PRO A 7 11.17 24.66 4.86
N SER A 8 10.08 25.32 5.29
CA SER A 8 9.89 25.69 6.70
C SER A 8 9.90 24.44 7.58
N ARG A 9 10.59 24.48 8.73
CA ARG A 9 10.68 23.36 9.68
C ARG A 9 9.30 22.76 10.03
N SER A 10 8.26 23.58 10.09
CA SER A 10 6.88 23.16 10.33
C SER A 10 6.30 22.21 9.25
N ARG A 11 6.65 22.39 7.98
CA ARG A 11 6.21 21.53 6.86
C ARG A 11 6.93 20.18 6.86
N LEU A 12 8.19 20.17 7.27
CA LEU A 12 8.97 18.94 7.42
C LEU A 12 8.42 18.09 8.56
N LEU A 13 8.14 18.72 9.72
CA LEU A 13 7.54 18.04 10.87
C LEU A 13 6.15 17.46 10.55
N SER A 14 5.27 18.20 9.87
CA SER A 14 3.95 17.70 9.50
C SER A 14 4.03 16.52 8.52
N THR A 15 4.99 16.56 7.59
CA THR A 15 5.27 15.45 6.66
C THR A 15 5.78 14.22 7.39
N ALA A 16 6.72 14.37 8.32
CA ALA A 16 7.24 13.25 9.11
C ALA A 16 6.16 12.59 9.97
N VAL A 17 5.29 13.38 10.62
CA VAL A 17 4.16 12.86 11.39
C VAL A 17 3.18 12.09 10.50
N GLN A 18 2.86 12.60 9.31
CA GLN A 18 2.00 11.88 8.36
C GLN A 18 2.65 10.58 7.88
N PHE A 19 3.96 10.57 7.65
CA PHE A 19 4.70 9.36 7.28
C PHE A 19 4.65 8.31 8.38
N ILE A 20 4.85 8.70 9.64
CA ILE A 20 4.74 7.79 10.79
C ILE A 20 3.33 7.23 10.92
N LYS A 21 2.29 8.08 10.82
CA LYS A 21 0.89 7.61 10.84
C LYS A 21 0.60 6.64 9.70
N PHE A 22 1.08 6.95 8.49
CA PHE A 22 0.97 6.05 7.35
C PHE A 22 1.67 4.71 7.60
N GLY A 23 2.86 4.73 8.20
CA GLY A 23 3.59 3.53 8.62
C GLY A 23 2.84 2.71 9.67
N ILE A 24 2.22 3.35 10.67
CA ILE A 24 1.38 2.68 11.68
C ILE A 24 0.17 2.03 11.02
N VAL A 25 -0.54 2.75 10.15
CA VAL A 25 -1.65 2.20 9.38
C VAL A 25 -1.18 1.01 8.54
N GLY A 26 -0.09 1.17 7.79
CA GLY A 26 0.49 0.09 6.99
C GLY A 26 0.86 -1.15 7.81
N GLY A 27 1.43 -0.96 9.00
CA GLY A 27 1.71 -2.02 9.96
C GLY A 27 0.44 -2.76 10.42
N SER A 28 -0.63 -2.03 10.70
CA SER A 28 -1.93 -2.65 11.02
C SER A 28 -2.49 -3.48 9.86
N GLY A 29 -2.30 -3.02 8.62
CA GLY A 29 -2.66 -3.79 7.43
C GLY A 29 -1.88 -5.09 7.30
N ILE A 30 -0.61 -5.13 7.69
CA ILE A 30 0.18 -6.39 7.73
C ILE A 30 -0.46 -7.37 8.72
N VAL A 31 -0.87 -6.91 9.91
CA VAL A 31 -1.56 -7.76 10.89
C VAL A 31 -2.88 -8.30 10.33
N VAL A 32 -3.70 -7.43 9.72
CA VAL A 32 -4.95 -7.84 9.07
C VAL A 32 -4.70 -8.85 7.95
N ASN A 33 -3.66 -8.64 7.14
CA ASN A 33 -3.26 -9.57 6.09
C ASN A 33 -2.96 -10.96 6.67
N LEU A 34 -2.12 -11.03 7.72
CA LEU A 34 -1.77 -12.28 8.40
C LEU A 34 -2.99 -12.99 8.99
N ILE A 35 -3.93 -12.24 9.57
CA ILE A 35 -5.19 -12.79 10.09
C ILE A 35 -6.01 -13.42 8.97
N VAL A 36 -6.19 -12.72 7.85
CA VAL A 36 -6.94 -13.24 6.69
C VAL A 36 -6.27 -14.48 6.12
N THR A 37 -4.94 -14.44 5.93
CA THR A 37 -4.16 -15.60 5.48
C THR A 37 -4.35 -16.78 6.40
N TYR A 38 -4.20 -16.58 7.71
CA TYR A 38 -4.39 -17.65 8.71
C TYR A 38 -5.80 -18.24 8.61
N ILE A 39 -6.85 -17.41 8.62
CA ILE A 39 -8.23 -17.89 8.55
C ILE A 39 -8.46 -18.70 7.27
N MET A 40 -8.06 -18.20 6.10
CA MET A 40 -8.29 -18.90 4.84
C MET A 40 -7.52 -20.23 4.75
N THR A 41 -6.25 -20.26 5.18
CA THR A 41 -5.46 -21.48 5.22
C THR A 41 -6.09 -22.50 6.16
N GLN A 42 -6.53 -22.10 7.35
CA GLN A 42 -7.19 -23.02 8.29
C GLN A 42 -8.51 -23.56 7.76
N LEU A 43 -9.34 -22.71 7.14
CA LEU A 43 -10.61 -23.13 6.52
C LEU A 43 -10.43 -24.11 5.35
N HIS A 44 -9.25 -24.11 4.72
CA HIS A 44 -8.91 -25.03 3.63
C HIS A 44 -8.13 -26.27 4.09
N GLY A 45 -8.14 -26.59 5.39
CA GLY A 45 -7.48 -27.79 5.93
C GLY A 45 -6.01 -27.60 6.32
N GLY A 46 -5.55 -26.35 6.46
CA GLY A 46 -4.22 -26.00 6.94
C GLY A 46 -3.16 -25.93 5.84
N VAL A 47 -1.92 -25.66 6.26
CA VAL A 47 -0.78 -25.35 5.37
C VAL A 47 -0.45 -26.45 4.35
N GLY A 48 -0.82 -27.70 4.63
CA GLY A 48 -0.63 -28.82 3.69
C GLY A 48 -1.41 -28.65 2.39
N ASN A 49 -2.51 -27.90 2.41
CA ASN A 49 -3.38 -27.67 1.25
C ASN A 49 -3.14 -26.31 0.57
N ASP A 50 -2.17 -25.51 1.02
CA ASP A 50 -1.88 -24.21 0.41
C ASP A 50 -1.49 -24.34 -1.07
N ASN A 51 -0.87 -25.46 -1.46
CA ASN A 51 -0.48 -25.71 -2.84
C ASN A 51 -1.55 -26.41 -3.68
N ALA A 52 -2.76 -26.64 -3.15
CA ALA A 52 -3.85 -27.24 -3.89
C ALA A 52 -4.16 -26.43 -5.16
N VAL A 53 -4.35 -27.14 -6.28
CA VAL A 53 -4.74 -26.52 -7.55
C VAL A 53 -6.23 -26.24 -7.51
N ILE A 54 -6.62 -24.99 -7.77
CA ILE A 54 -8.02 -24.58 -7.92
C ILE A 54 -8.41 -24.61 -9.40
N ILE A 55 -7.55 -24.08 -10.27
CA ILE A 55 -7.79 -24.01 -11.71
C ILE A 55 -6.51 -24.36 -12.46
N ASP A 56 -6.58 -25.34 -13.35
CA ASP A 56 -5.50 -25.62 -14.29
C ASP A 56 -5.46 -24.54 -15.39
N LEU A 57 -4.27 -24.00 -15.65
CA LEU A 57 -4.04 -23.02 -16.71
C LEU A 57 -3.30 -23.69 -17.88
N PRO A 58 -3.36 -23.14 -19.09
CA PRO A 58 -2.64 -23.70 -20.23
C PRO A 58 -1.14 -23.88 -19.95
N GLY A 59 -0.60 -25.04 -20.34
CA GLY A 59 0.80 -25.41 -20.13
C GLY A 59 1.06 -26.02 -18.75
N ARG A 60 2.15 -25.59 -18.10
CA ARG A 60 2.58 -26.10 -16.77
C ARG A 60 2.12 -25.22 -15.60
N PHE A 61 1.18 -24.32 -15.86
CA PHE A 61 0.74 -23.32 -14.89
C PHE A 61 -0.56 -23.75 -14.23
N ALA A 62 -0.72 -23.39 -12.96
CA ALA A 62 -1.93 -23.67 -12.20
C ALA A 62 -2.19 -22.52 -11.25
N PHE A 63 -3.45 -22.11 -11.16
CA PHE A 63 -3.91 -21.20 -10.13
C PHE A 63 -4.10 -22.00 -8.84
N ARG A 64 -3.23 -21.74 -7.86
CA ARG A 64 -3.16 -22.47 -6.59
C ARG A 64 -3.83 -21.71 -5.46
N PHE A 65 -4.25 -22.44 -4.42
CA PHE A 65 -4.91 -21.87 -3.25
C PHE A 65 -4.08 -20.77 -2.57
N THR A 66 -2.76 -20.95 -2.47
CA THR A 66 -1.84 -19.93 -1.94
C THR A 66 -1.92 -18.59 -2.68
N VAL A 67 -2.13 -18.62 -4.01
CA VAL A 67 -2.28 -17.40 -4.82
C VAL A 67 -3.62 -16.73 -4.51
N LEU A 68 -4.69 -17.51 -4.38
CA LEU A 68 -6.00 -17.00 -3.97
C LEU A 68 -5.93 -16.32 -2.60
N VAL A 69 -5.33 -16.99 -1.60
CA VAL A 69 -5.13 -16.45 -0.26
C VAL A 69 -4.34 -15.15 -0.30
N TRP A 70 -3.27 -15.10 -1.08
CA TRP A 70 -2.45 -13.90 -1.26
C TRP A 70 -3.25 -12.72 -1.83
N ILE A 71 -4.05 -12.95 -2.87
CA ILE A 71 -4.90 -11.92 -3.49
C ILE A 71 -5.95 -11.40 -2.48
N VAL A 72 -6.68 -12.30 -1.83
CA VAL A 72 -7.76 -11.92 -0.90
C VAL A 72 -7.20 -11.18 0.32
N ALA A 73 -6.13 -11.69 0.92
CA ALA A 73 -5.48 -11.04 2.06
C ALA A 73 -4.94 -9.65 1.68
N PHE A 74 -4.42 -9.48 0.46
CA PHE A 74 -4.02 -8.17 -0.06
C PHE A 74 -5.21 -7.22 -0.18
N ILE A 75 -6.32 -7.63 -0.80
CA ILE A 75 -7.51 -6.79 -1.00
C ILE A 75 -8.06 -6.29 0.34
N VAL A 76 -8.22 -7.19 1.31
CA VAL A 76 -8.76 -6.85 2.64
C VAL A 76 -7.82 -5.90 3.39
N ALA A 77 -6.53 -6.23 3.47
CA ALA A 77 -5.54 -5.39 4.13
C ALA A 77 -5.39 -4.01 3.47
N ASN A 78 -5.42 -3.95 2.14
CA ASN A 78 -5.30 -2.69 1.42
C ASN A 78 -6.54 -1.81 1.61
N THR A 79 -7.74 -2.41 1.66
CA THR A 79 -8.98 -1.70 1.97
C THR A 79 -8.98 -1.17 3.41
N TRP A 80 -8.50 -1.97 4.37
CA TRP A 80 -8.29 -1.56 5.75
C TRP A 80 -7.35 -0.34 5.84
N ASN A 81 -6.19 -0.43 5.16
CA ASN A 81 -5.22 0.67 5.10
C ASN A 81 -5.81 1.93 4.45
N PHE A 82 -6.61 1.79 3.39
CA PHE A 82 -7.29 2.92 2.77
C PHE A 82 -8.22 3.62 3.75
N GLN A 83 -9.08 2.85 4.43
CA GLN A 83 -10.09 3.39 5.33
C GLN A 83 -9.45 4.13 6.52
N LEU A 84 -8.39 3.60 7.10
CA LEU A 84 -7.64 4.28 8.16
C LEU A 84 -6.90 5.51 7.64
N ASN A 85 -6.26 5.44 6.47
CA ASN A 85 -5.58 6.59 5.90
C ASN A 85 -6.54 7.73 5.56
N ARG A 86 -7.73 7.42 5.05
CA ARG A 86 -8.78 8.39 4.72
C ARG A 86 -9.38 9.03 5.98
N SER A 87 -9.67 8.25 7.01
CA SER A 87 -10.36 8.72 8.22
C SER A 87 -9.43 9.35 9.27
N TRP A 88 -8.14 8.99 9.27
CA TRP A 88 -7.19 9.41 10.30
C TRP A 88 -5.91 10.07 9.76
N THR A 89 -5.13 9.41 8.89
CA THR A 89 -3.83 9.91 8.43
C THR A 89 -3.95 11.21 7.62
N PHE A 90 -4.89 11.24 6.69
CA PHE A 90 -5.15 12.35 5.77
C PHE A 90 -6.54 12.96 5.99
N LYS A 91 -7.02 12.97 7.24
CA LYS A 91 -8.29 13.59 7.60
C LYS A 91 -8.28 15.07 7.19
N ARG A 92 -9.30 15.50 6.43
CA ARG A 92 -9.45 16.85 5.86
C ARG A 92 -10.91 17.30 5.94
N ALA A 93 -11.14 18.62 5.89
CA ALA A 93 -12.49 19.20 5.96
C ALA A 93 -13.36 18.86 4.74
N GLN A 94 -12.74 18.76 3.56
CA GLN A 94 -13.39 18.31 2.33
C GLN A 94 -12.64 17.13 1.75
N THR A 95 -13.38 16.12 1.28
CA THR A 95 -12.85 14.89 0.66
C THR A 95 -13.60 14.60 -0.62
N ARG A 96 -12.94 13.97 -1.60
CA ARG A 96 -13.64 13.45 -2.79
C ARG A 96 -14.49 12.24 -2.39
N SER A 97 -15.33 11.76 -3.31
CA SER A 97 -16.10 10.53 -3.09
C SER A 97 -15.17 9.35 -2.72
N TRP A 98 -15.69 8.41 -1.94
CA TRP A 98 -14.92 7.26 -1.45
C TRP A 98 -14.27 6.47 -2.60
N TRP A 99 -15.04 6.17 -3.65
CA TRP A 99 -14.55 5.45 -4.83
C TRP A 99 -13.49 6.21 -5.63
N ALA A 100 -13.57 7.54 -5.69
CA ALA A 100 -12.60 8.36 -6.40
C ALA A 100 -11.22 8.37 -5.73
N GLU A 101 -11.14 8.09 -4.43
CA GLU A 101 -9.88 7.93 -3.70
C GLU A 101 -9.48 6.47 -3.53
N PHE A 102 -10.44 5.54 -3.45
CA PHE A 102 -10.18 4.12 -3.29
C PHE A 102 -9.40 3.53 -4.47
N TRP A 103 -9.84 3.77 -5.71
CA TRP A 103 -9.19 3.17 -6.88
C TRP A 103 -7.74 3.62 -7.06
N PRO A 104 -7.39 4.92 -6.97
CA PRO A 104 -6.00 5.34 -6.93
C PRO A 104 -5.20 4.64 -5.82
N PHE A 105 -5.72 4.63 -4.58
CA PHE A 105 -5.04 3.96 -3.46
C PHE A 105 -4.81 2.46 -3.73
N PHE A 106 -5.84 1.78 -4.25
CA PHE A 106 -5.80 0.36 -4.58
C PHE A 106 -4.78 0.05 -5.66
N LEU A 107 -4.74 0.83 -6.74
CA LEU A 107 -3.77 0.66 -7.82
C LEU A 107 -2.34 0.88 -7.35
N VAL A 108 -2.09 1.90 -6.53
CA VAL A 108 -0.75 2.12 -5.94
C VAL A 108 -0.36 0.92 -5.07
N GLY A 109 -1.27 0.43 -4.24
CA GLY A 109 -1.05 -0.77 -3.43
C GLY A 109 -0.76 -2.01 -4.26
N ALA A 110 -1.49 -2.23 -5.35
CA ALA A 110 -1.33 -3.39 -6.23
C ALA A 110 0.02 -3.35 -6.96
N VAL A 111 0.42 -2.17 -7.47
CA VAL A 111 1.74 -1.96 -8.06
C VAL A 111 2.85 -2.18 -7.03
N ALA A 112 2.69 -1.68 -5.81
CA ALA A 112 3.66 -1.91 -4.73
C ALA A 112 3.77 -3.40 -4.38
N ALA A 113 2.65 -4.14 -4.36
CA ALA A 113 2.66 -5.59 -4.12
C ALA A 113 3.38 -6.35 -5.25
N ALA A 114 3.14 -5.99 -6.51
CA ALA A 114 3.81 -6.59 -7.66
C ALA A 114 5.33 -6.30 -7.65
N ILE A 115 5.72 -5.04 -7.43
CA ILE A 115 7.14 -4.66 -7.28
C ILE A 115 7.76 -5.40 -6.09
N GLY A 116 7.06 -5.49 -4.97
CA GLY A 116 7.54 -6.20 -3.80
C GLY A 116 7.77 -7.68 -4.05
N ALA A 117 6.90 -8.34 -4.82
CA ALA A 117 7.11 -9.73 -5.24
C ALA A 117 8.39 -9.87 -6.09
N LEU A 118 8.62 -8.95 -7.04
CA LEU A 118 9.84 -8.96 -7.86
C LEU A 118 11.10 -8.72 -7.03
N ILE A 119 11.09 -7.76 -6.09
CA ILE A 119 12.21 -7.51 -5.17
C ILE A 119 12.50 -8.76 -4.35
N LYS A 120 11.47 -9.38 -3.77
CA LYS A 120 11.64 -10.59 -2.95
C LYS A 120 12.27 -11.71 -3.77
N VAL A 121 11.78 -11.98 -4.98
CA VAL A 121 12.35 -12.98 -5.89
C VAL A 121 13.80 -12.66 -6.23
N ALA A 122 14.11 -11.39 -6.53
CA ALA A 122 15.47 -10.96 -6.84
C ALA A 122 16.44 -11.15 -5.65
N LEU A 123 15.97 -10.94 -4.41
CA LEU A 123 16.79 -11.12 -3.20
C LEU A 123 16.98 -12.59 -2.80
N THR A 124 16.05 -13.48 -3.19
CA THR A 124 16.06 -14.90 -2.79
C THR A 124 16.51 -15.86 -3.90
N ASN A 125 16.56 -15.45 -5.16
CA ASN A 125 17.01 -16.30 -6.26
C ASN A 125 18.54 -16.33 -6.34
N PRO A 126 19.22 -17.49 -6.20
CA PRO A 126 20.68 -17.59 -6.26
C PRO A 126 21.31 -17.12 -7.57
N THR A 127 20.55 -17.12 -8.66
CA THR A 127 21.01 -16.63 -9.99
C THR A 127 20.88 -15.11 -10.14
N SER A 128 20.27 -14.42 -9.17
CA SER A 128 20.08 -12.98 -9.21
C SER A 128 21.36 -12.21 -8.84
N PRO A 129 21.69 -11.11 -9.52
CA PRO A 129 22.82 -10.25 -9.17
C PRO A 129 22.70 -9.62 -7.77
N VAL A 130 21.47 -9.47 -7.26
CA VAL A 130 21.17 -8.87 -5.95
C VAL A 130 20.79 -9.92 -4.91
N TYR A 131 21.15 -11.18 -5.14
CA TYR A 131 20.95 -12.25 -4.18
C TYR A 131 21.62 -11.92 -2.84
N LEU A 132 20.90 -12.13 -1.74
CA LEU A 132 21.44 -11.88 -0.41
C LEU A 132 22.58 -12.88 -0.12
N PRO A 133 23.82 -12.44 0.19
CA PRO A 133 24.98 -13.33 0.20
C PRO A 133 25.07 -14.21 1.45
N SER A 134 25.68 -15.38 1.27
CA SER A 134 26.14 -16.24 2.37
C SER A 134 27.51 -15.74 2.89
N PRO A 135 27.88 -15.97 4.17
CA PRO A 135 27.15 -16.76 5.18
C PRO A 135 26.09 -15.97 5.95
N ILE A 136 26.03 -14.63 5.82
CA ILE A 136 25.18 -13.76 6.66
C ILE A 136 23.72 -14.21 6.63
N PHE A 137 23.20 -14.50 5.43
CA PHE A 137 21.85 -15.03 5.22
C PHE A 137 21.91 -16.51 4.82
N ASN A 138 20.94 -17.30 5.29
CA ASN A 138 20.85 -18.72 4.98
C ASN A 138 19.45 -19.07 4.45
N ASP A 139 19.32 -20.23 3.80
CA ASP A 139 18.03 -20.74 3.30
C ASP A 139 17.37 -21.71 4.29
N HIS A 140 17.81 -21.67 5.55
CA HIS A 140 17.34 -22.54 6.62
C HIS A 140 16.50 -21.75 7.63
N GLU A 141 16.20 -22.40 8.75
CA GLU A 141 15.40 -21.84 9.83
C GLU A 141 16.19 -20.87 10.74
N GLY A 142 15.45 -20.07 11.50
CA GLY A 142 15.99 -19.10 12.44
C GLY A 142 16.08 -17.67 11.91
N LEU A 143 16.62 -16.76 12.72
CA LEU A 143 16.61 -15.31 12.44
C LEU A 143 17.40 -14.89 11.18
N ARG A 144 18.25 -15.77 10.66
CA ARG A 144 19.07 -15.53 9.45
C ARG A 144 18.40 -16.01 8.16
N ALA A 145 17.19 -16.56 8.26
CA ALA A 145 16.44 -17.03 7.10
C ALA A 145 16.27 -15.90 6.08
N ARG A 146 16.79 -16.13 4.87
CA ARG A 146 16.83 -15.15 3.77
C ARG A 146 15.44 -14.63 3.43
N ALA A 147 14.42 -15.48 3.55
CA ALA A 147 13.03 -15.11 3.34
C ALA A 147 12.56 -13.96 4.25
N TYR A 148 13.00 -13.93 5.51
CA TYR A 148 12.60 -12.88 6.47
C TYR A 148 13.24 -11.54 6.11
N TRP A 149 14.52 -11.55 5.76
CA TRP A 149 15.26 -10.34 5.38
C TRP A 149 14.83 -9.80 4.01
N ALA A 150 14.59 -10.67 3.04
CA ALA A 150 14.02 -10.27 1.76
C ALA A 150 12.64 -9.61 1.95
N GLN A 151 11.81 -10.15 2.84
CA GLN A 151 10.52 -9.55 3.20
C GLN A 151 10.71 -8.18 3.87
N LEU A 152 11.63 -8.06 4.82
CA LEU A 152 11.91 -6.81 5.52
C LEU A 152 12.38 -5.71 4.55
N PHE A 153 13.38 -6.01 3.70
CA PHE A 153 13.86 -5.04 2.71
C PHE A 153 12.78 -4.65 1.73
N THR A 154 11.93 -5.60 1.31
CA THR A 154 10.77 -5.30 0.47
C THR A 154 9.85 -4.28 1.14
N ILE A 155 9.51 -4.46 2.43
CA ILE A 155 8.66 -3.52 3.18
C ILE A 155 9.34 -2.15 3.28
N VAL A 156 10.62 -2.10 3.64
CA VAL A 156 11.39 -0.86 3.81
C VAL A 156 11.48 -0.07 2.50
N LEU A 157 11.63 -0.74 1.36
CA LEU A 157 11.75 -0.10 0.05
C LEU A 157 10.38 0.34 -0.51
N THR A 158 9.35 -0.48 -0.35
CA THR A 158 8.03 -0.21 -0.95
C THR A 158 7.21 0.81 -0.15
N MET A 159 7.35 0.85 1.18
CA MET A 159 6.55 1.72 2.03
C MET A 159 6.73 3.23 1.76
N PRO A 160 7.96 3.77 1.61
CA PRO A 160 8.17 5.17 1.26
C PRO A 160 7.59 5.54 -0.10
N ILE A 161 7.74 4.66 -1.09
CA ILE A 161 7.20 4.86 -2.44
C ILE A 161 5.67 4.94 -2.37
N ASN A 162 5.05 3.99 -1.66
CA ASN A 162 3.60 3.95 -1.48
C ASN A 162 3.07 5.21 -0.76
N TYR A 163 3.78 5.69 0.27
CA TYR A 163 3.44 6.93 0.96
C TYR A 163 3.49 8.14 0.01
N LEU A 164 4.60 8.31 -0.72
CA LEU A 164 4.80 9.47 -1.58
C LEU A 164 3.73 9.54 -2.65
N ILE A 165 3.46 8.44 -3.36
CA ILE A 165 2.45 8.41 -4.41
C ILE A 165 1.07 8.71 -3.83
N ASN A 166 0.68 8.07 -2.72
CA ASN A 166 -0.62 8.33 -2.10
C ASN A 166 -0.78 9.77 -1.61
N LYS A 167 0.28 10.38 -1.09
CA LYS A 167 0.26 11.77 -0.66
C LYS A 167 0.06 12.75 -1.82
N VAL A 168 0.81 12.57 -2.92
CA VAL A 168 0.80 13.53 -4.04
C VAL A 168 -0.37 13.33 -5.00
N TRP A 169 -0.91 12.12 -5.06
CA TRP A 169 -1.96 11.74 -6.01
C TRP A 169 -3.29 11.42 -5.33
N THR A 170 -3.37 10.31 -4.59
CA THR A 170 -4.60 9.81 -3.96
C THR A 170 -5.23 10.83 -3.02
N PHE A 171 -4.43 11.41 -2.13
CA PHE A 171 -4.85 12.32 -1.08
C PHE A 171 -4.38 13.74 -1.33
N ARG A 172 -4.34 14.16 -2.60
CA ARG A 172 -4.13 15.58 -2.92
C ARG A 172 -5.32 16.40 -2.40
N ALA A 173 -5.04 17.56 -1.80
CA ALA A 173 -6.10 18.48 -1.38
C ALA A 173 -6.90 18.95 -2.61
N VAL A 174 -8.23 18.97 -2.47
CA VAL A 174 -9.10 19.61 -3.45
C VAL A 174 -8.88 21.12 -3.30
N LYS A 175 -8.54 21.81 -4.39
CA LYS A 175 -8.50 23.28 -4.38
C LYS A 175 -9.94 23.76 -4.19
N ASP A 176 -10.19 24.62 -3.22
CA ASP A 176 -11.50 25.23 -3.04
C ASP A 176 -11.97 25.81 -4.37
N ALA A 177 -13.17 25.40 -4.81
CA ALA A 177 -13.83 26.08 -5.92
C ALA A 177 -14.00 27.54 -5.48
N LYS A 178 -13.44 28.46 -6.27
CA LYS A 178 -13.55 29.90 -6.05
C LYS A 178 -15.02 30.23 -5.74
N PRO A 179 -15.34 30.97 -4.65
CA PRO A 179 -16.72 31.34 -4.38
C PRO A 179 -17.28 32.05 -5.62
N GLU A 180 -18.40 31.52 -6.11
CA GLU A 180 -19.16 32.12 -7.20
C GLU A 180 -19.48 33.56 -6.78
N PRO A 181 -19.16 34.58 -7.61
CA PRO A 181 -19.49 35.95 -7.25
C PRO A 181 -21.00 36.03 -7.05
N ALA A 182 -21.41 36.51 -5.88
CA ALA A 182 -22.81 36.72 -5.54
C ALA A 182 -23.48 37.47 -6.69
N SER A 183 -24.44 36.82 -7.34
CA SER A 183 -25.34 37.48 -8.29
C SER A 183 -26.02 38.62 -7.54
N GLU A 184 -25.72 39.86 -7.94
CA GLU A 184 -26.42 41.04 -7.46
C GLU A 184 -27.94 40.84 -7.67
N PRO A 185 -28.78 41.19 -6.69
CA PRO A 185 -30.22 41.11 -6.87
C PRO A 185 -30.64 42.09 -7.97
N SER A 186 -31.33 41.57 -8.99
CA SER A 186 -31.90 42.37 -10.07
C SER A 186 -32.93 43.35 -9.50
N GLU A 187 -32.62 44.65 -9.53
CA GLU A 187 -33.57 45.75 -9.35
C GLU A 187 -34.55 45.80 -10.53
N HIS A 188 -35.50 44.87 -10.62
CA HIS A 188 -36.65 44.99 -11.50
C HIS A 188 -37.87 44.27 -10.91
N GLU A 189 -38.39 44.79 -9.81
CA GLU A 189 -39.79 44.57 -9.42
C GLU A 189 -40.31 45.78 -8.62
N VAL A 190 -40.37 46.95 -9.26
CA VAL A 190 -41.22 48.06 -8.83
C VAL A 190 -41.80 48.73 -10.07
N VAL A 191 -42.91 48.19 -10.58
CA VAL A 191 -44.01 48.95 -11.20
C VAL A 191 -45.30 48.16 -11.01
#